data_AF-A0A381RZ30-F1
#
_entry.id   AF-A0A381RZ30-F1
#
_cell.length_a   1.000
_cell.length_b   1.000
_cell.length_c   1.000
_cell.angle_alpha   90.00
_cell.angle_beta   90.00
_cell.angle_gamma   90.00
#
_symmetry.space_group_name_H-M   'P 1'
#
loop_
_entity.id
_entity.type
_entity.pdbx_description
1 polymer ?
#
loop_
_entity_poly.entity_id
_entity_poly.type
_entity_poly.pdbx_seq_one_letter_code
_entity_poly.pdbx_strand_id
1 'polypeptide(L)'
;VRLSYVPRVVFVSVFWCASICGAQIPTDPSEMYGAWCASCHALDGTGLVEMPTVTVEPMDFTDCAVTTSEPDADWELVIAHGGPIAGLSSQMPGYGDTLSSEQIQALMGYVRSFCDEPGWPMGNLNFSRPIFTEKAFPENEVVIVPSVSHKADGGTDLRLRTVYERRIGRRGHAEISLPVQSFADGTRRTSGFGDFTVAGKYVLHTNEASTRILSGGLEVKFPTGSELSGLGGGVTVFEPYLSSGISVRDLIIQGQVKLELPVGGASDALEFVYNLYGGKDLSGLPSTWTVGAELNGVSDRLAITPQIRKGITRTGAIAIALGVRIPILNRQRQHVQGVGYLIWEYLDPVRAAP
;
A
#
# COMPACT_ATOMS: atom_id res chain seq x y z
N VAL A 1 -77.53 -51.88 36.82
CA VAL A 1 -76.20 -51.47 36.30
C VAL A 1 -76.13 -49.96 36.38
N ARG A 2 -75.30 -49.40 37.28
CA ARG A 2 -75.14 -47.95 37.49
C ARG A 2 -74.34 -47.36 36.31
N LEU A 3 -74.86 -46.32 35.64
CA LEU A 3 -74.09 -45.50 34.71
C LEU A 3 -73.67 -44.21 35.41
N SER A 4 -72.36 -44.03 35.54
CA SER A 4 -71.71 -42.86 36.13
C SER A 4 -71.59 -41.73 35.11
N TYR A 5 -71.99 -40.52 35.50
CA TYR A 5 -71.87 -39.29 34.72
C TYR A 5 -70.51 -38.63 35.00
N VAL A 6 -69.72 -38.36 33.96
CA VAL A 6 -68.43 -37.65 34.06
C VAL A 6 -68.55 -36.34 33.28
N PRO A 7 -68.28 -35.16 33.88
CA PRO A 7 -68.36 -33.89 33.16
C PRO A 7 -67.09 -33.69 32.31
N ARG A 8 -67.27 -33.35 31.02
CA ARG A 8 -66.19 -32.91 30.15
C ARG A 8 -65.92 -31.42 30.40
N VAL A 9 -64.78 -31.10 31.00
CA VAL A 9 -64.25 -29.74 31.04
C VAL A 9 -63.52 -29.48 29.71
N VAL A 10 -64.03 -28.55 28.91
CA VAL A 10 -63.39 -28.09 27.68
C VAL A 10 -62.46 -26.93 28.05
N PHE A 11 -61.16 -27.18 28.05
CA PHE A 11 -60.15 -26.12 28.10
C PHE A 11 -60.05 -25.49 26.71
N VAL A 12 -60.53 -24.26 26.57
CA VAL A 12 -60.27 -23.42 25.40
C VAL A 12 -58.90 -22.78 25.59
N SER A 13 -57.88 -23.33 24.96
CA SER A 13 -56.54 -22.75 24.92
C SER A 13 -56.54 -21.58 23.93
N VAL A 14 -56.67 -20.35 24.45
CA VAL A 14 -56.45 -19.14 23.68
C VAL A 14 -54.94 -19.01 23.48
N PHE A 15 -54.43 -19.36 22.30
CA PHE A 15 -53.06 -19.08 21.91
C PHE A 15 -52.93 -17.59 21.56
N TRP A 16 -52.42 -16.80 22.51
CA TRP A 16 -51.88 -15.47 22.22
C TRP A 16 -50.57 -15.65 21.45
N CYS A 17 -50.62 -15.41 20.14
CA CYS A 17 -49.41 -15.24 19.33
C CYS A 17 -48.85 -13.86 19.64
N ALA A 18 -47.99 -13.75 20.65
CA ALA A 18 -47.20 -12.56 20.87
C ALA A 18 -46.19 -12.45 19.71
N SER A 19 -46.51 -11.62 18.71
CA SER A 19 -45.52 -11.17 17.74
C SER A 19 -44.46 -10.37 18.49
N ILE A 20 -43.35 -11.03 18.82
CA ILE A 20 -42.11 -10.36 19.17
C ILE A 20 -41.69 -9.64 17.90
N CYS A 21 -42.01 -8.35 17.82
CA CYS A 21 -41.43 -7.46 16.82
C CYS A 21 -39.97 -7.27 17.23
N GLY A 22 -39.12 -8.24 16.90
CA GLY A 22 -37.68 -8.04 16.95
C GLY A 22 -37.37 -6.89 16.00
N ALA A 23 -36.72 -5.84 16.48
CA ALA A 23 -36.26 -4.75 15.63
C ALA A 23 -35.50 -5.38 14.46
N GLN A 24 -36.03 -5.26 13.24
CA GLN A 24 -35.37 -5.78 12.07
C GLN A 24 -34.07 -4.99 11.88
N ILE A 25 -32.96 -5.70 11.71
CA ILE A 25 -31.67 -5.11 11.34
C ILE A 25 -31.92 -4.34 10.04
N PRO A 26 -31.65 -3.01 9.98
CA PRO A 26 -31.80 -2.25 8.75
C PRO A 26 -31.03 -2.93 7.61
N THR A 27 -31.67 -3.03 6.45
CA THR A 27 -31.04 -3.60 5.25
C THR A 27 -30.55 -2.52 4.30
N ASP A 28 -31.02 -1.28 4.45
CA ASP A 28 -30.55 -0.14 3.69
C ASP A 28 -29.22 0.39 4.27
N PRO A 29 -28.16 0.55 3.46
CA PRO A 29 -26.85 0.99 3.94
C PRO A 29 -26.86 2.35 4.67
N SER A 30 -27.73 3.28 4.28
CA SER A 30 -27.82 4.59 4.93
C SER A 30 -28.45 4.50 6.32
N GLU A 31 -29.47 3.64 6.47
CA GLU A 31 -30.09 3.35 7.76
C GLU A 31 -29.13 2.60 8.68
N MET A 32 -28.38 1.64 8.14
CA MET A 32 -27.32 0.93 8.85
C MET A 32 -26.25 1.90 9.37
N TYR A 33 -25.76 2.78 8.51
CA TYR A 33 -24.78 3.81 8.88
C TYR A 33 -25.31 4.73 9.98
N GLY A 34 -26.55 5.22 9.84
CA GLY A 34 -27.20 6.06 10.83
C GLY A 34 -27.38 5.37 12.18
N ALA A 35 -27.69 4.07 12.18
CA ALA A 35 -27.93 3.29 13.39
C ALA A 35 -26.64 2.96 14.16
N TRP A 36 -25.52 2.72 13.47
CA TRP A 36 -24.33 2.15 14.11
C TRP A 36 -23.06 2.99 13.99
N CYS A 37 -22.89 3.76 12.92
CA CYS A 37 -21.64 4.46 12.61
C CYS A 37 -21.71 5.96 12.94
N ALA A 38 -22.86 6.59 12.65
CA ALA A 38 -23.02 8.05 12.67
C ALA A 38 -22.92 8.68 14.06
N SER A 39 -23.05 7.90 15.14
CA SER A 39 -22.86 8.41 16.51
C SER A 39 -21.43 8.86 16.78
N CYS A 40 -20.45 8.31 16.06
CA CYS A 40 -19.05 8.71 16.10
C CYS A 40 -18.65 9.42 14.79
N HIS A 41 -19.03 8.86 13.63
CA HIS A 41 -18.61 9.36 12.32
C HIS A 41 -19.45 10.52 11.76
N ALA A 42 -20.40 11.05 12.56
CA ALA A 42 -21.43 12.02 12.16
C ALA A 42 -22.36 11.47 11.06
N LEU A 43 -23.52 12.11 10.83
CA LEU A 43 -24.43 11.70 9.75
C LEU A 43 -23.92 12.08 8.35
N ASP A 44 -23.07 13.11 8.29
CA ASP A 44 -22.46 13.64 7.07
C ASP A 44 -21.08 13.05 6.78
N GLY A 45 -20.60 12.09 7.59
CA GLY A 45 -19.32 11.42 7.38
C GLY A 45 -18.11 12.20 7.87
N THR A 46 -18.27 13.41 8.39
CA THR A 46 -17.14 14.27 8.77
C THR A 46 -16.39 13.82 10.03
N GLY A 47 -16.98 12.92 10.83
CA GLY A 47 -16.46 12.59 12.16
C GLY A 47 -16.69 13.67 13.22
N LEU A 48 -17.32 14.79 12.86
CA LEU A 48 -17.54 15.93 13.76
C LEU A 48 -18.93 15.85 14.39
N VAL A 49 -18.98 15.29 15.60
CA VAL A 49 -20.20 15.26 16.42
C VAL A 49 -20.15 16.31 17.53
N GLU A 50 -21.29 16.92 17.86
CA GLU A 50 -21.37 17.98 18.89
C GLU A 50 -20.91 17.48 20.28
N MET A 51 -21.21 16.22 20.59
CA MET A 51 -20.90 15.58 21.87
C MET A 51 -20.16 14.25 21.63
N PRO A 52 -18.83 14.27 21.43
CA PRO A 52 -18.05 13.07 21.18
C PRO A 52 -18.14 12.08 22.35
N THR A 53 -18.41 10.81 22.03
CA THR A 53 -18.43 9.70 22.98
C THR A 53 -17.11 8.93 22.99
N VAL A 54 -16.19 9.27 22.08
CA VAL A 54 -14.87 8.68 21.93
C VAL A 54 -13.77 9.73 22.10
N THR A 55 -12.59 9.30 22.53
CA THR A 55 -11.43 10.20 22.75
C THR A 55 -10.55 10.38 21.51
N VAL A 56 -10.72 9.51 20.51
CA VAL A 56 -10.00 9.59 19.24
C VAL A 56 -10.84 10.32 18.20
N GLU A 57 -10.18 11.10 17.36
CA GLU A 57 -10.83 11.74 16.22
C GLU A 57 -11.16 10.67 15.15
N PRO A 58 -12.44 10.45 14.82
CA PRO A 58 -12.82 9.55 13.75
C PRO A 58 -12.31 10.06 12.40
N MET A 59 -12.04 9.15 11.47
CA MET A 59 -11.68 9.53 10.10
C MET A 59 -12.82 10.33 9.46
N ASP A 60 -12.47 11.47 8.85
CA ASP A 60 -13.35 12.25 7.99
C ASP A 60 -13.51 11.50 6.65
N PHE A 61 -14.70 10.95 6.41
CA PHE A 61 -15.00 10.20 5.21
C PHE A 61 -15.18 11.08 3.96
N THR A 62 -15.29 12.39 4.13
CA THR A 62 -15.33 13.37 3.03
C THR A 62 -13.93 13.72 2.53
N ASP A 63 -12.87 13.45 3.31
CA ASP A 63 -11.48 13.59 2.86
C ASP A 63 -11.09 12.43 1.92
N CYS A 64 -11.33 12.65 0.63
CA CYS A 64 -10.98 11.73 -0.44
C CYS A 64 -9.50 11.35 -0.47
N ALA A 65 -8.57 12.21 -0.03
CA ALA A 65 -7.15 11.92 -0.10
C ALA A 65 -6.76 10.77 0.83
N VAL A 66 -7.43 10.69 1.97
CA VAL A 66 -7.23 9.65 2.99
C VAL A 66 -8.09 8.43 2.66
N THR A 67 -9.40 8.60 2.44
CA THR A 67 -10.33 7.47 2.31
C THR A 67 -10.13 6.60 1.07
N THR A 68 -9.66 7.18 -0.03
CA THR A 68 -9.46 6.45 -1.29
C THR A 68 -8.15 5.67 -1.31
N SER A 69 -7.20 5.98 -0.42
CA SER A 69 -5.88 5.33 -0.39
C SER A 69 -5.92 3.94 0.21
N GLU A 70 -6.89 3.66 1.08
CA GLU A 70 -7.09 2.37 1.74
C GLU A 70 -7.89 1.40 0.86
N PRO A 71 -7.47 0.11 0.74
CA PRO A 71 -8.16 -0.90 -0.06
C PRO A 71 -9.47 -1.35 0.62
N ASP A 72 -10.45 -1.76 -0.19
CA ASP A 72 -11.77 -2.22 0.29
C ASP A 72 -11.67 -3.34 1.33
N ALA A 73 -10.72 -4.26 1.15
CA ALA A 73 -10.50 -5.35 2.09
C ALA A 73 -10.20 -4.86 3.52
N ASP A 74 -9.50 -3.74 3.67
CA ASP A 74 -9.17 -3.18 4.98
C ASP A 74 -10.38 -2.47 5.61
N TRP A 75 -11.22 -1.81 4.79
CA TRP A 75 -12.50 -1.27 5.23
C TRP A 75 -13.45 -2.38 5.72
N GLU A 76 -13.62 -3.44 4.93
CA GLU A 76 -14.45 -4.59 5.30
C GLU A 76 -13.94 -5.25 6.58
N LEU A 77 -12.62 -5.42 6.70
CA LEU A 77 -11.97 -5.98 7.88
C LEU A 77 -12.26 -5.15 9.14
N VAL A 78 -12.15 -3.82 9.05
CA VAL A 78 -12.41 -2.91 10.17
C VAL A 78 -13.89 -2.85 10.52
N ILE A 79 -14.80 -2.84 9.56
CA ILE A 79 -16.25 -2.89 9.82
C ILE A 79 -16.62 -4.21 10.51
N ALA A 80 -16.04 -5.33 10.07
CA ALA A 80 -16.33 -6.66 10.63
C ALA A 80 -15.77 -6.82 12.05
N HIS A 81 -14.52 -6.41 12.29
CA HIS A 81 -13.78 -6.78 13.50
C HIS A 81 -13.42 -5.60 14.42
N GLY A 82 -13.77 -4.38 14.03
CA GLY A 82 -13.48 -3.15 14.75
C GLY A 82 -12.05 -2.67 14.52
N GLY A 83 -11.75 -1.47 15.04
CA GLY A 83 -10.47 -0.80 14.81
C GLY A 83 -9.20 -1.60 15.18
N PRO A 84 -9.14 -2.35 16.30
CA PRO A 84 -7.91 -2.99 16.76
C PRO A 84 -7.29 -4.03 15.81
N ILE A 85 -8.09 -4.61 14.91
CA ILE A 85 -7.62 -5.61 13.93
C ILE A 85 -6.61 -4.99 12.95
N ALA A 86 -6.86 -3.74 12.55
CA ALA A 86 -6.04 -2.95 11.65
C ALA A 86 -5.15 -1.96 12.41
N GLY A 87 -5.04 -2.07 13.75
CA GLY A 87 -4.21 -1.18 14.55
C GLY A 87 -4.79 0.23 14.75
N LEU A 88 -6.11 0.38 14.60
CA LEU A 88 -6.87 1.57 14.94
C LEU A 88 -7.44 1.48 16.38
N SER A 89 -8.18 2.50 16.81
CA SER A 89 -8.69 2.60 18.19
C SER A 89 -9.63 1.46 18.57
N SER A 90 -9.55 1.00 19.81
CA SER A 90 -10.49 0.04 20.40
C SER A 90 -11.89 0.60 20.65
N GLN A 91 -12.06 1.92 20.53
CA GLN A 91 -13.36 2.58 20.61
C GLN A 91 -14.20 2.41 19.34
N MET A 92 -13.60 1.95 18.23
CA MET A 92 -14.33 1.55 17.03
C MET A 92 -14.72 0.06 17.13
N PRO A 93 -16.00 -0.26 17.38
CA PRO A 93 -16.47 -1.64 17.51
C PRO A 93 -16.53 -2.35 16.15
N GLY A 94 -16.56 -3.68 16.18
CA GLY A 94 -16.81 -4.53 15.01
C GLY A 94 -18.27 -4.99 14.95
N TYR A 95 -18.78 -5.19 13.73
CA TYR A 95 -20.17 -5.55 13.46
C TYR A 95 -20.35 -6.89 12.75
N GLY A 96 -19.28 -7.70 12.63
CA GLY A 96 -19.31 -8.99 11.90
C GLY A 96 -20.23 -10.05 12.50
N ASP A 97 -20.58 -9.95 13.79
CA ASP A 97 -21.56 -10.83 14.43
C ASP A 97 -23.02 -10.41 14.15
N THR A 98 -23.21 -9.18 13.66
CA THR A 98 -24.53 -8.59 13.40
C THR A 98 -24.85 -8.49 11.90
N LEU A 99 -23.82 -8.25 11.07
CA LEU A 99 -23.95 -7.98 9.64
C LEU A 99 -23.36 -9.13 8.81
N SER A 100 -24.08 -9.52 7.75
CA SER A 100 -23.50 -10.41 6.74
C SER A 100 -22.41 -9.72 5.94
N SER A 101 -21.56 -10.49 5.25
CA SER A 101 -20.52 -9.93 4.37
C SER A 101 -21.10 -9.02 3.28
N GLU A 102 -22.26 -9.36 2.73
CA GLU A 102 -22.96 -8.53 1.74
C GLU A 102 -23.45 -7.21 2.33
N GLN A 103 -23.94 -7.23 3.57
CA GLN A 103 -24.34 -6.01 4.28
C GLN A 103 -23.13 -5.12 4.59
N ILE A 104 -22.00 -5.70 4.98
CA ILE A 104 -20.75 -4.97 5.21
C ILE A 104 -20.26 -4.31 3.91
N GLN A 105 -20.28 -5.04 2.79
CA GLN A 105 -19.92 -4.49 1.48
C GLN A 105 -20.86 -3.36 1.06
N ALA A 106 -22.16 -3.51 1.28
CA ALA A 106 -23.14 -2.46 0.97
C ALA A 106 -22.93 -1.21 1.86
N LEU A 107 -22.65 -1.40 3.15
CA LEU A 107 -22.31 -0.33 4.09
C LEU A 107 -21.02 0.39 3.69
N MET A 108 -19.97 -0.35 3.33
CA MET A 108 -18.73 0.22 2.80
C MET A 108 -19.00 1.06 1.55
N GLY A 109 -19.82 0.57 0.63
CA GLY A 109 -20.24 1.31 -0.56
C GLY A 109 -20.91 2.65 -0.22
N TYR A 110 -21.77 2.67 0.80
CA TYR A 110 -22.36 3.90 1.32
C TYR A 110 -21.32 4.83 1.95
N VAL A 111 -20.42 4.31 2.80
CA VAL A 111 -19.35 5.10 3.41
C VAL A 111 -18.44 5.74 2.35
N ARG A 112 -18.08 5.00 1.30
CA ARG A 112 -17.29 5.54 0.19
C ARG A 112 -17.99 6.66 -0.59
N SER A 113 -19.31 6.76 -0.51
CA SER A 113 -20.08 7.81 -1.20
C SER A 113 -19.93 9.20 -0.57
N PHE A 114 -19.36 9.31 0.64
CA PHE A 114 -19.04 10.59 1.27
C PHE A 114 -17.89 11.32 0.54
N CYS A 115 -16.99 10.59 -0.13
CA CYS A 115 -16.03 11.19 -1.04
C CYS A 115 -16.72 11.49 -2.39
N ASP A 116 -16.98 12.77 -2.67
CA ASP A 116 -17.71 13.23 -3.86
C ASP A 116 -16.79 13.61 -5.04
N GLU A 117 -15.46 13.54 -4.85
CA GLU A 117 -14.50 13.84 -5.89
C GLU A 117 -14.17 12.60 -6.74
N PRO A 118 -14.50 12.59 -8.05
CA PRO A 118 -14.16 11.44 -8.89
C PRO A 118 -12.68 11.42 -9.24
N GLY A 119 -12.13 10.25 -9.55
CA GLY A 119 -10.84 10.11 -10.25
C GLY A 119 -9.60 10.06 -9.35
N TRP A 120 -9.79 9.91 -8.04
CA TRP A 120 -8.79 9.36 -7.13
C TRP A 120 -8.54 7.87 -7.46
N PRO A 121 -7.27 7.42 -7.55
CA PRO A 121 -6.95 6.00 -7.61
C PRO A 121 -7.32 5.31 -6.28
N MET A 122 -8.12 4.24 -6.35
CA MET A 122 -8.55 3.48 -5.19
C MET A 122 -7.41 2.59 -4.64
N GLY A 123 -7.36 2.41 -3.32
CA GLY A 123 -6.36 1.61 -2.60
C GLY A 123 -6.29 0.15 -3.04
N ASN A 124 -7.33 -0.37 -3.68
CA ASN A 124 -7.30 -1.68 -4.36
C ASN A 124 -6.22 -1.77 -5.47
N LEU A 125 -5.70 -0.63 -5.92
CA LEU A 125 -4.61 -0.50 -6.89
C LEU A 125 -3.24 -0.21 -6.21
N ASN A 126 -3.22 -0.05 -4.88
CA ASN A 126 -2.03 0.15 -4.07
C ASN A 126 -1.39 -1.20 -3.71
N PHE A 127 -0.61 -1.76 -4.64
CA PHE A 127 0.01 -3.06 -4.41
C PHE A 127 1.26 -2.98 -3.53
N SER A 128 1.55 -4.07 -2.81
CA SER A 128 2.79 -4.22 -2.03
C SER A 128 4.04 -3.78 -2.80
N ARG A 129 4.86 -2.92 -2.18
CA ARG A 129 6.04 -2.30 -2.80
C ARG A 129 7.14 -3.31 -3.13
N PRO A 130 7.58 -3.42 -4.39
CA PRO A 130 8.80 -4.14 -4.76
C PRO A 130 10.07 -3.35 -4.35
N ILE A 131 11.23 -4.00 -4.20
CA ILE A 131 12.49 -3.34 -3.83
C ILE A 131 12.98 -2.40 -4.95
N PHE A 132 12.91 -2.83 -6.22
CA PHE A 132 13.47 -2.07 -7.36
C PHE A 132 12.42 -1.48 -8.30
N THR A 133 11.32 -2.20 -8.53
CA THR A 133 10.24 -1.77 -9.43
C THR A 133 9.47 -0.63 -8.79
N GLU A 134 9.40 0.52 -9.47
CA GLU A 134 8.60 1.66 -9.03
C GLU A 134 7.10 1.36 -9.08
N LYS A 135 6.37 1.72 -8.03
CA LYS A 135 4.92 1.52 -7.97
C LYS A 135 4.24 2.41 -8.99
N ALA A 136 3.13 1.95 -9.55
CA ALA A 136 2.27 2.81 -10.37
C ALA A 136 1.39 3.73 -9.49
N PHE A 137 1.02 3.28 -8.29
CA PHE A 137 0.17 4.03 -7.38
C PHE A 137 0.90 5.28 -6.82
N PRO A 138 0.19 6.40 -6.61
CA PRO A 138 0.79 7.62 -6.09
C PRO A 138 0.84 7.58 -4.55
N GLU A 139 2.04 7.58 -3.98
CA GLU A 139 2.24 7.32 -2.55
C GLU A 139 2.44 8.56 -1.69
N ASN A 140 2.38 8.34 -0.38
CA ASN A 140 2.86 9.24 0.65
C ASN A 140 3.79 8.46 1.59
N GLU A 141 5.01 8.19 1.13
CA GLU A 141 5.94 7.31 1.83
C GLU A 141 7.35 7.89 1.99
N VAL A 142 8.03 7.47 3.05
CA VAL A 142 9.48 7.57 3.20
C VAL A 142 10.06 6.17 3.07
N VAL A 143 11.01 5.98 2.17
CA VAL A 143 11.66 4.69 1.94
C VAL A 143 13.15 4.80 2.15
N ILE A 144 13.71 3.91 2.98
CA ILE A 144 15.14 3.78 3.20
C ILE A 144 15.57 2.45 2.61
N VAL A 145 16.38 2.50 1.55
CA VAL A 145 16.78 1.34 0.74
C VAL A 145 18.28 1.07 0.92
N PRO A 146 18.67 0.25 1.90
CA PRO A 146 20.04 -0.23 2.01
C PRO A 146 20.35 -1.30 0.95
N SER A 147 21.57 -1.28 0.45
CA SER A 147 22.14 -2.35 -0.37
C SER A 147 23.61 -2.56 -0.05
N VAL A 148 24.03 -3.82 -0.05
CA VAL A 148 25.40 -4.23 0.19
C VAL A 148 25.83 -5.22 -0.87
N SER A 149 27.03 -5.02 -1.42
CA SER A 149 27.65 -5.97 -2.33
C SER A 149 29.13 -6.17 -2.02
N HIS A 150 29.58 -7.41 -2.12
CA HIS A 150 30.98 -7.76 -1.95
C HIS A 150 31.64 -7.95 -3.32
N LYS A 151 32.81 -7.33 -3.48
CA LYS A 151 33.65 -7.48 -4.67
C LYS A 151 34.53 -8.71 -4.52
N ALA A 152 34.96 -9.27 -5.65
CA ALA A 152 35.81 -10.46 -5.69
C ALA A 152 37.20 -10.25 -5.06
N ASP A 153 37.65 -9.00 -4.99
CA ASP A 153 38.91 -8.56 -4.37
C ASP A 153 38.81 -8.32 -2.85
N GLY A 154 37.66 -8.60 -2.24
CA GLY A 154 37.41 -8.38 -0.81
C GLY A 154 36.88 -6.98 -0.47
N GLY A 155 36.73 -6.10 -1.45
CA GLY A 155 36.05 -4.80 -1.29
C GLY A 155 34.57 -4.95 -0.94
N THR A 156 34.01 -3.96 -0.25
CA THR A 156 32.58 -3.92 0.10
C THR A 156 32.00 -2.58 -0.30
N ASP A 157 30.91 -2.63 -1.05
CA ASP A 157 30.13 -1.46 -1.43
C ASP A 157 28.85 -1.43 -0.60
N LEU A 158 28.67 -0.35 0.15
CA LEU A 158 27.45 -0.04 0.89
C LEU A 158 26.76 1.15 0.23
N ARG A 159 25.48 1.02 -0.10
CA ARG A 159 24.67 2.15 -0.57
C ARG A 159 23.40 2.23 0.26
N LEU A 160 23.03 3.44 0.63
CA LEU A 160 21.80 3.77 1.32
C LEU A 160 21.09 4.84 0.50
N ARG A 161 19.90 4.52 -0.02
CA ARG A 161 19.08 5.50 -0.74
C ARG A 161 17.86 5.85 0.11
N THR A 162 17.68 7.13 0.39
CA THR A 162 16.48 7.62 1.07
C THR A 162 15.59 8.29 0.06
N VAL A 163 14.33 7.91 0.05
CA VAL A 163 13.29 8.38 -0.86
C VAL A 163 12.19 9.03 -0.04
N TYR A 164 11.75 10.21 -0.45
CA TYR A 164 10.56 10.87 0.06
C TYR A 164 9.57 11.05 -1.09
N GLU A 165 8.39 10.46 -0.95
CA GLU A 165 7.31 10.53 -1.92
C GLU A 165 6.13 11.30 -1.33
N ARG A 166 5.56 12.20 -2.13
CA ARG A 166 4.40 13.01 -1.75
C ARG A 166 3.40 13.05 -2.89
N ARG A 167 2.17 12.61 -2.61
CA ARG A 167 1.05 12.78 -3.53
C ARG A 167 0.71 14.26 -3.70
N ILE A 168 0.45 14.68 -4.95
CA ILE A 168 0.07 16.04 -5.33
C ILE A 168 -1.24 15.98 -6.12
N GLY A 169 -2.31 16.49 -5.51
CA GLY A 169 -3.67 16.34 -6.04
C GLY A 169 -4.08 14.87 -6.11
N ARG A 170 -5.02 14.56 -7.01
CA ARG A 170 -5.63 13.22 -7.06
C ARG A 170 -4.74 12.15 -7.70
N ARG A 171 -3.91 12.54 -8.68
CA ARG A 171 -3.21 11.60 -9.58
C ARG A 171 -1.72 11.86 -9.72
N GLY A 172 -1.24 13.00 -9.24
CA GLY A 172 0.18 13.34 -9.30
C GLY A 172 0.91 12.87 -8.06
N HIS A 173 2.21 12.65 -8.18
CA HIS A 173 3.12 12.65 -7.06
C HIS A 173 4.39 13.43 -7.43
N ALA A 174 5.18 13.79 -6.41
CA ALA A 174 6.58 14.11 -6.56
C ALA A 174 7.42 13.22 -5.64
N GLU A 175 8.62 12.89 -6.09
CA GLU A 175 9.60 12.10 -5.36
C GLU A 175 10.93 12.85 -5.30
N ILE A 176 11.60 12.71 -4.16
CA ILE A 176 12.95 13.17 -3.94
C ILE A 176 13.79 11.99 -3.43
N SER A 177 14.94 11.72 -4.04
CA SER A 177 15.84 10.64 -3.64
C SER A 177 17.28 11.09 -3.40
N LEU A 178 17.83 10.66 -2.27
CA LEU A 178 19.16 11.00 -1.78
C LEU A 178 19.99 9.73 -1.56
N PRO A 179 20.98 9.44 -2.41
CA PRO A 179 21.89 8.32 -2.21
C PRO A 179 23.11 8.73 -1.38
N VAL A 180 23.43 7.92 -0.37
CA VAL A 180 24.71 7.92 0.36
C VAL A 180 25.42 6.62 0.05
N GLN A 181 26.68 6.70 -0.35
CA GLN A 181 27.45 5.56 -0.82
C GLN A 181 28.80 5.49 -0.10
N SER A 182 29.26 4.27 0.16
CA SER A 182 30.57 4.00 0.71
C SER A 182 31.18 2.80 0.00
N PHE A 183 32.31 3.02 -0.66
CA PHE A 183 33.06 2.00 -1.37
C PHE A 183 34.35 1.72 -0.62
N ALA A 184 34.65 0.44 -0.39
CA ALA A 184 35.94 -0.01 0.11
C ALA A 184 36.69 -0.76 -1.00
N ASP A 185 37.93 -0.34 -1.25
CA ASP A 185 38.88 -1.00 -2.14
C ASP A 185 40.21 -1.17 -1.38
N GLY A 186 40.51 -2.42 -1.00
CA GLY A 186 41.60 -2.74 -0.09
C GLY A 186 41.48 -1.97 1.25
N THR A 187 42.45 -1.10 1.53
CA THR A 187 42.50 -0.27 2.75
C THR A 187 41.87 1.12 2.57
N ARG A 188 41.52 1.51 1.34
CA ARG A 188 40.97 2.83 1.04
C ARG A 188 39.45 2.78 1.07
N ARG A 189 38.85 3.71 1.82
CA ARG A 189 37.39 3.90 1.86
C ARG A 189 37.04 5.28 1.33
N THR A 190 36.13 5.32 0.37
CA THR A 190 35.56 6.54 -0.18
C THR A 190 34.09 6.56 0.15
N SER A 191 33.61 7.62 0.80
CA SER A 191 32.21 7.76 1.20
C SER A 191 31.71 9.15 0.89
N GLY A 192 30.44 9.26 0.51
CA GLY A 192 29.81 10.56 0.27
C GLY A 192 28.42 10.42 -0.35
N PHE A 193 27.84 11.57 -0.66
CA PHE A 193 26.58 11.65 -1.40
C PHE A 193 26.80 11.29 -2.86
N GLY A 194 25.86 10.57 -3.44
CA GLY A 194 25.76 10.44 -4.89
C GLY A 194 24.92 11.54 -5.51
N ASP A 195 24.50 11.29 -6.75
CA ASP A 195 23.64 12.19 -7.50
C ASP A 195 22.23 12.21 -6.91
N PHE A 196 21.77 13.41 -6.58
CA PHE A 196 20.44 13.65 -6.10
C PHE A 196 19.41 13.51 -7.22
N THR A 197 18.22 13.03 -6.87
CA THR A 197 17.16 12.77 -7.83
C THR A 197 15.88 13.50 -7.45
N VAL A 198 15.22 14.08 -8.45
CA VAL A 198 13.82 14.52 -8.36
C VAL A 198 13.01 13.79 -9.41
N ALA A 199 11.83 13.27 -9.05
CA ALA A 199 10.92 12.67 -10.02
C ALA A 199 9.49 13.20 -9.86
N GLY A 200 8.75 13.15 -10.96
CA GLY A 200 7.30 13.35 -10.98
C GLY A 200 6.62 12.16 -11.65
N LYS A 201 5.48 11.73 -11.11
CA LYS A 201 4.65 10.64 -11.63
C LYS A 201 3.22 11.13 -11.74
N TYR A 202 2.52 10.63 -12.75
CA TYR A 202 1.11 10.90 -12.94
C TYR A 202 0.38 9.62 -13.35
N VAL A 203 -0.74 9.34 -12.68
CA VAL A 203 -1.60 8.19 -12.99
C VAL A 203 -2.37 8.45 -14.29
N LEU A 204 -2.00 7.70 -15.34
CA LEU A 204 -2.56 7.82 -16.68
C LEU A 204 -3.88 7.06 -16.80
N HIS A 205 -3.94 5.86 -16.24
CA HIS A 205 -5.09 4.98 -16.35
C HIS A 205 -5.30 4.13 -15.10
N THR A 206 -6.56 3.96 -14.73
CA THR A 206 -7.02 3.06 -13.67
C THR A 206 -8.19 2.24 -14.19
N ASN A 207 -8.27 0.98 -13.79
CA ASN A 207 -9.41 0.11 -14.02
C ASN A 207 -9.60 -0.78 -12.79
N GLU A 208 -10.55 -0.40 -11.95
CA GLU A 208 -10.80 -1.07 -10.66
C GLU A 208 -11.36 -2.47 -10.83
N ALA A 209 -12.28 -2.68 -11.79
CA ALA A 209 -12.89 -3.98 -12.05
C ALA A 209 -11.88 -5.09 -12.42
N SER A 210 -10.75 -4.70 -13.02
CA SER A 210 -9.66 -5.62 -13.34
C SER A 210 -8.39 -5.38 -12.54
N THR A 211 -8.47 -4.52 -11.50
CA THR A 211 -7.38 -4.09 -10.62
C THR A 211 -6.11 -3.70 -11.38
N ARG A 212 -6.23 -2.81 -12.36
CA ARG A 212 -5.11 -2.33 -13.19
C ARG A 212 -4.83 -0.85 -12.97
N ILE A 213 -3.56 -0.51 -12.95
CA ILE A 213 -3.07 0.87 -12.90
C ILE A 213 -1.87 1.05 -13.83
N LEU A 214 -1.80 2.21 -14.47
CA LEU A 214 -0.68 2.63 -15.32
C LEU A 214 -0.35 4.09 -15.03
N SER A 215 0.93 4.36 -14.82
CA SER A 215 1.48 5.67 -14.55
C SER A 215 2.66 5.95 -15.48
N GLY A 216 2.82 7.23 -15.78
CA GLY A 216 3.99 7.74 -16.49
C GLY A 216 4.69 8.77 -15.63
N GLY A 217 6.00 8.86 -15.78
CA GLY A 217 6.80 9.80 -15.00
C GLY A 217 8.09 10.19 -15.68
N LEU A 218 8.75 11.15 -15.05
CA LEU A 218 10.09 11.61 -15.41
C LEU A 218 10.89 11.72 -14.12
N GLU A 219 12.02 11.03 -14.10
CA GLU A 219 13.05 11.19 -13.09
C GLU A 219 14.21 12.03 -13.67
N VAL A 220 14.78 12.91 -12.85
CA VAL A 220 15.94 13.74 -13.21
C VAL A 220 17.01 13.54 -12.15
N LYS A 221 18.15 12.99 -12.56
CA LYS A 221 19.34 12.85 -11.72
C LYS A 221 20.25 14.05 -11.95
N PHE A 222 20.59 14.75 -10.87
CA PHE A 222 21.46 15.93 -10.90
C PHE A 222 22.89 15.55 -10.51
N PRO A 223 23.92 16.09 -11.19
CA PRO A 223 25.32 15.75 -10.98
C PRO A 223 25.88 16.40 -9.70
N THR A 224 25.35 16.01 -8.54
CA THR A 224 25.73 16.53 -7.23
C THR A 224 26.79 15.67 -6.54
N GLY A 225 26.92 14.40 -6.95
CA GLY A 225 27.94 13.49 -6.46
C GLY A 225 29.31 13.78 -7.08
N SER A 226 30.37 13.44 -6.35
CA SER A 226 31.75 13.63 -6.83
C SER A 226 32.10 12.60 -7.91
N GLU A 227 32.25 13.05 -9.17
CA GLU A 227 32.73 12.23 -10.29
C GLU A 227 34.14 11.68 -10.03
N LEU A 228 35.05 12.54 -9.53
CA LEU A 228 36.44 12.17 -9.20
C LEU A 228 36.53 11.03 -8.18
N SER A 229 35.52 10.91 -7.32
CA SER A 229 35.44 9.87 -6.29
C SER A 229 34.55 8.70 -6.69
N GLY A 230 34.01 8.69 -7.91
CA GLY A 230 33.08 7.68 -8.41
C GLY A 230 31.72 7.67 -7.69
N LEU A 231 31.36 8.77 -7.03
CA LEU A 231 30.12 8.91 -6.27
C LEU A 231 28.96 9.41 -7.14
N GLY A 232 29.24 10.17 -8.21
CA GLY A 232 28.26 10.68 -9.17
C GLY A 232 28.74 10.52 -10.62
N GLY A 233 27.82 10.67 -11.57
CA GLY A 233 28.06 10.53 -13.00
C GLY A 233 28.58 11.79 -13.70
N GLY A 234 28.60 12.94 -13.01
CA GLY A 234 29.12 14.21 -13.55
C GLY A 234 28.22 14.91 -14.59
N VAL A 235 27.15 14.25 -15.04
CA VAL A 235 26.18 14.78 -16.00
C VAL A 235 24.75 14.69 -15.46
N THR A 236 23.86 15.54 -15.96
CA THR A 236 22.43 15.42 -15.68
C THR A 236 21.85 14.28 -16.52
N VAL A 237 21.02 13.42 -15.92
CA VAL A 237 20.35 12.32 -16.63
C VAL A 237 18.84 12.48 -16.54
N PHE A 238 18.17 12.44 -17.69
CA PHE A 238 16.71 12.41 -17.77
C PHE A 238 16.23 10.97 -17.94
N GLU A 239 15.21 10.60 -17.18
CA GLU A 239 14.72 9.24 -17.07
C GLU A 239 13.20 9.18 -17.21
N PRO A 240 12.67 9.34 -18.43
CA PRO A 240 11.26 9.06 -18.67
C PRO A 240 10.97 7.58 -18.40
N TYR A 241 9.85 7.31 -17.74
CA TYR A 241 9.47 5.95 -17.39
C TYR A 241 7.96 5.73 -17.44
N LEU A 242 7.58 4.45 -17.55
CA LEU A 242 6.23 3.95 -17.32
C LEU A 242 6.28 2.90 -16.21
N SER A 243 5.30 2.93 -15.31
CA SER A 243 5.08 1.90 -14.30
C SER A 243 3.64 1.40 -14.33
N SER A 244 3.45 0.11 -14.07
CA SER A 244 2.15 -0.55 -14.15
C SER A 244 1.98 -1.58 -13.05
N GLY A 245 0.73 -1.85 -12.68
CA GLY A 245 0.37 -2.88 -11.72
C GLY A 245 -0.95 -3.55 -12.11
N ILE A 246 -1.03 -4.86 -11.88
CA ILE A 246 -2.24 -5.66 -12.01
C ILE A 246 -2.30 -6.72 -10.92
N SER A 247 -3.50 -7.00 -10.41
CA SER A 247 -3.76 -8.20 -9.61
C SER A 247 -4.63 -9.20 -10.37
N VAL A 248 -4.24 -10.46 -10.40
CA VAL A 248 -5.02 -11.56 -10.95
C VAL A 248 -5.23 -12.60 -9.86
N ARG A 249 -6.43 -12.61 -9.29
CA ARG A 249 -6.73 -13.34 -8.03
C ARG A 249 -5.83 -12.80 -6.93
N ASP A 250 -4.94 -13.63 -6.39
CA ASP A 250 -4.00 -13.24 -5.34
C ASP A 250 -2.60 -12.93 -5.88
N LEU A 251 -2.39 -13.03 -7.21
CA LEU A 251 -1.09 -12.78 -7.83
C LEU A 251 -0.98 -11.30 -8.21
N ILE A 252 -0.05 -10.61 -7.59
CA ILE A 252 0.34 -9.24 -7.90
C ILE A 252 1.44 -9.27 -8.95
N ILE A 253 1.26 -8.52 -10.03
CA ILE A 253 2.27 -8.29 -11.06
C ILE A 253 2.47 -6.78 -11.20
N GLN A 254 3.72 -6.34 -11.08
CA GLN A 254 4.08 -4.93 -11.30
C GLN A 254 5.23 -4.85 -12.30
N GLY A 255 5.24 -3.83 -13.14
CA GLY A 255 6.25 -3.68 -14.17
C GLY A 255 6.64 -2.24 -14.38
N GLN A 256 7.90 -2.02 -14.73
CA GLN A 256 8.47 -0.70 -14.99
C GLN A 256 9.39 -0.76 -16.20
N VAL A 257 9.35 0.27 -17.03
CA VAL A 257 10.33 0.51 -18.10
C VAL A 257 10.79 1.96 -18.05
N LYS A 258 12.08 2.20 -18.26
CA LYS A 258 12.73 3.50 -18.15
C LYS A 258 13.85 3.62 -19.18
N LEU A 259 14.08 4.82 -19.69
CA LEU A 259 15.21 5.15 -20.58
C LEU A 259 16.13 6.14 -19.87
N GLU A 260 17.42 5.84 -19.75
CA GLU A 260 18.39 6.78 -19.20
C GLU A 260 18.99 7.63 -20.33
N LEU A 261 18.81 8.95 -20.24
CA LEU A 261 19.20 9.94 -21.26
C LEU A 261 20.17 10.98 -20.66
N PRO A 262 21.49 10.72 -20.69
CA PRO A 262 22.51 11.66 -20.20
C PRO A 262 22.60 12.92 -21.07
N VAL A 263 22.80 14.08 -20.43
CA VAL A 263 23.00 15.37 -21.09
C VAL A 263 24.47 15.75 -21.04
N GLY A 264 25.24 15.26 -22.02
CA GLY A 264 26.65 15.60 -22.21
C GLY A 264 27.41 14.61 -23.08
N GLY A 265 27.65 14.95 -24.36
CA GLY A 265 28.57 14.24 -25.27
C GLY A 265 28.08 12.89 -25.85
N ALA A 266 28.37 12.64 -27.14
CA ALA A 266 27.93 11.46 -27.89
C ALA A 266 28.54 10.10 -27.43
N SER A 267 29.39 10.10 -26.38
CA SER A 267 30.00 8.89 -25.81
C SER A 267 29.15 8.23 -24.72
N ASP A 268 28.18 8.95 -24.16
CA ASP A 268 27.34 8.42 -23.08
C ASP A 268 26.23 7.56 -23.67
N ALA A 269 26.28 6.26 -23.35
CA ALA A 269 25.36 5.28 -23.90
C ALA A 269 23.98 5.41 -23.25
N LEU A 270 22.93 5.48 -24.07
CA LEU A 270 21.55 5.31 -23.64
C LEU A 270 21.40 3.92 -22.99
N GLU A 271 20.89 3.88 -21.76
CA GLU A 271 20.56 2.62 -21.07
C GLU A 271 19.04 2.42 -21.04
N PHE A 272 18.60 1.19 -21.28
CA PHE A 272 17.20 0.80 -21.16
C PHE A 272 17.01 -0.04 -19.91
N VAL A 273 16.26 0.47 -18.94
CA VAL A 273 15.99 -0.20 -17.67
C VAL A 273 14.60 -0.82 -17.72
N TYR A 274 14.47 -2.07 -17.30
CA TYR A 274 13.19 -2.76 -17.23
C TYR A 274 13.12 -3.65 -15.99
N ASN A 275 12.02 -3.54 -15.24
CA ASN A 275 11.76 -4.35 -14.07
C ASN A 275 10.41 -5.05 -14.19
N LEU A 276 10.32 -6.28 -13.67
CA LEU A 276 9.08 -7.05 -13.58
C LEU A 276 9.04 -7.79 -12.24
N TYR A 277 8.04 -7.47 -11.43
CA TYR A 277 7.74 -8.12 -10.16
C TYR A 277 6.58 -9.09 -10.31
N GLY A 278 6.68 -10.24 -9.65
CA GLY A 278 5.56 -11.14 -9.37
C GLY A 278 5.57 -11.56 -7.91
N GLY A 279 4.43 -11.47 -7.22
CA GLY A 279 4.33 -11.87 -5.83
C GLY A 279 2.90 -12.03 -5.34
N LYS A 280 2.74 -12.36 -4.06
CA LYS A 280 1.45 -12.61 -3.43
C LYS A 280 1.52 -12.26 -1.94
N ASP A 281 0.44 -11.67 -1.45
CA ASP A 281 0.19 -11.49 -0.02
C ASP A 281 -0.36 -12.79 0.60
N LEU A 282 0.14 -13.14 1.79
CA LEU A 282 -0.17 -14.43 2.44
C LEU A 282 -1.43 -14.39 3.31
N SER A 283 -1.97 -13.20 3.57
CA SER A 283 -3.22 -12.96 4.29
C SER A 283 -3.82 -11.60 3.88
N GLY A 284 -5.12 -11.41 4.09
CA GLY A 284 -5.81 -10.12 3.90
C GLY A 284 -5.71 -9.18 5.11
N LEU A 285 -4.55 -9.12 5.77
CA LEU A 285 -4.29 -8.17 6.86
C LEU A 285 -3.36 -7.09 6.33
N PRO A 286 -3.47 -5.81 6.74
CA PRO A 286 -2.54 -4.76 6.30
C PRO A 286 -1.07 -5.11 6.63
N SER A 287 -0.87 -5.76 7.79
CA SER A 287 0.45 -6.22 8.26
C SER A 287 0.92 -7.55 7.64
N THR A 288 0.34 -7.99 6.52
CA THR A 288 0.61 -9.29 5.90
C THR A 288 2.09 -9.52 5.55
N TRP A 289 2.42 -10.79 5.36
CA TRP A 289 3.66 -11.19 4.71
C TRP A 289 3.42 -11.19 3.19
N THR A 290 4.35 -10.62 2.44
CA THR A 290 4.36 -10.71 0.98
C THR A 290 5.58 -11.49 0.54
N VAL A 291 5.40 -12.46 -0.36
CA VAL A 291 6.50 -13.19 -0.98
C VAL A 291 6.49 -12.91 -2.48
N GLY A 292 7.66 -12.74 -3.09
CA GLY A 292 7.73 -12.55 -4.53
C GLY A 292 9.16 -12.52 -5.05
N ALA A 293 9.29 -12.23 -6.33
CA ALA A 293 10.57 -12.04 -6.98
C ALA A 293 10.48 -10.96 -8.07
N GLU A 294 11.59 -10.29 -8.32
CA GLU A 294 11.74 -9.30 -9.39
C GLU A 294 12.75 -9.77 -10.41
N LEU A 295 12.48 -9.52 -11.69
CA LEU A 295 13.49 -9.45 -12.73
C LEU A 295 13.94 -8.00 -12.85
N ASN A 296 15.25 -7.77 -12.81
CA ASN A 296 15.84 -6.43 -12.87
C ASN A 296 16.84 -6.37 -14.03
N GLY A 297 16.48 -5.62 -15.08
CA GLY A 297 17.21 -5.53 -16.33
C GLY A 297 17.73 -4.13 -16.61
N VAL A 298 18.96 -4.07 -17.14
CA VAL A 298 19.57 -2.84 -17.66
C VAL A 298 20.33 -3.17 -18.94
N SER A 299 19.77 -2.78 -20.08
CA SER A 299 20.25 -3.10 -21.42
C SER A 299 20.47 -4.60 -21.61
N ASP A 300 21.71 -5.07 -21.63
CA ASP A 300 22.09 -6.49 -21.79
C ASP A 300 22.26 -7.24 -20.45
N ARG A 301 22.14 -6.54 -19.31
CA ARG A 301 22.29 -7.10 -17.97
C ARG A 301 20.93 -7.50 -17.43
N LEU A 302 20.86 -8.68 -16.79
CA LEU A 302 19.64 -9.16 -16.14
C LEU A 302 19.99 -9.84 -14.81
N ALA A 303 19.19 -9.58 -13.78
CA ALA A 303 19.23 -10.23 -12.49
C ALA A 303 17.84 -10.66 -12.04
N ILE A 304 17.77 -11.61 -11.10
CA ILE A 304 16.56 -11.92 -10.33
C ILE A 304 16.77 -11.57 -8.87
N THR A 305 15.74 -11.01 -8.24
CA THR A 305 15.73 -10.63 -6.84
C THR A 305 14.54 -11.29 -6.15
N PRO A 306 14.67 -12.52 -5.63
CA PRO A 306 13.71 -13.04 -4.65
C PRO A 306 13.66 -12.13 -3.43
N GLN A 307 12.45 -11.87 -2.95
CA GLN A 307 12.22 -10.97 -1.83
C GLN A 307 11.05 -11.38 -0.95
N ILE A 308 11.12 -10.95 0.31
CA ILE A 308 10.07 -11.08 1.30
C ILE A 308 9.83 -9.72 1.94
N ARG A 309 8.56 -9.36 2.14
CA ARG A 309 8.11 -8.15 2.84
C ARG A 309 7.26 -8.54 4.05
N LYS A 310 7.35 -7.75 5.11
CA LYS A 310 6.49 -7.86 6.30
C LYS A 310 6.10 -6.47 6.79
N GLY A 311 4.79 -6.23 6.92
CA GLY A 311 4.28 -5.13 7.74
C GLY A 311 4.61 -5.33 9.21
N ILE A 312 5.23 -4.32 9.83
CA ILE A 312 5.66 -4.30 11.23
C ILE A 312 4.55 -3.76 12.13
N THR A 313 3.85 -2.70 11.68
CA THR A 313 2.67 -2.17 12.36
C THR A 313 1.43 -2.93 11.91
N ARG A 314 0.39 -3.01 12.77
CA ARG A 314 -0.88 -3.63 12.40
C ARG A 314 -1.58 -2.92 11.24
N THR A 315 -1.38 -1.61 11.15
CA THR A 315 -1.86 -0.72 10.08
C THR A 315 -1.13 -0.93 8.76
N GLY A 316 0.01 -1.64 8.74
CA GLY A 316 0.84 -1.74 7.53
C GLY A 316 1.72 -0.51 7.28
N ALA A 317 1.43 0.62 7.93
CA ALA A 317 2.14 1.91 7.83
C ALA A 317 3.67 1.80 7.86
N ILE A 318 4.23 0.88 8.64
CA ILE A 318 5.66 0.57 8.61
C ILE A 318 5.85 -0.86 8.14
N ALA A 319 6.70 -1.05 7.14
CA ALA A 319 7.08 -2.38 6.66
C ALA A 319 8.58 -2.50 6.39
N ILE A 320 9.06 -3.73 6.39
CA ILE A 320 10.42 -4.07 5.98
C ILE A 320 10.38 -5.08 4.86
N ALA A 321 11.28 -4.95 3.89
CA ALA A 321 11.54 -5.98 2.91
C ALA A 321 13.02 -6.33 2.86
N LEU A 322 13.31 -7.60 2.55
CA LEU A 322 14.64 -8.14 2.36
C LEU A 322 14.66 -8.96 1.09
N GLY A 323 15.75 -8.85 0.33
CA GLY A 323 15.95 -9.60 -0.89
C GLY A 323 17.42 -9.80 -1.20
N VAL A 324 17.68 -10.69 -2.17
CA VAL A 324 19.03 -10.94 -2.67
C VAL A 324 19.00 -10.83 -4.18
N ARG A 325 19.70 -9.85 -4.74
CA ARG A 325 19.80 -9.67 -6.18
C ARG A 325 20.90 -10.57 -6.74
N ILE A 326 20.51 -11.47 -7.63
CA ILE A 326 21.37 -12.52 -8.21
C ILE A 326 21.47 -12.30 -9.72
N PRO A 327 22.66 -11.97 -10.25
CA PRO A 327 22.87 -11.80 -11.69
C PRO A 327 22.62 -13.09 -12.48
N ILE A 328 21.86 -12.98 -13.57
CA ILE A 328 21.56 -14.09 -14.49
C ILE A 328 22.41 -13.96 -15.75
N LEU A 329 22.32 -12.81 -16.43
CA LEU A 329 23.03 -12.51 -17.69
C LEU A 329 24.16 -11.51 -17.44
N ASN A 330 25.24 -11.61 -18.23
CA ASN A 330 26.40 -10.73 -18.10
C ASN A 330 26.95 -10.62 -16.66
N ARG A 331 27.09 -11.78 -16.01
CA ARG A 331 27.49 -11.90 -14.59
C ARG A 331 28.86 -11.28 -14.28
N GLN A 332 29.75 -11.14 -15.27
CA GLN A 332 31.05 -10.50 -15.09
C GLN A 332 30.96 -8.99 -14.82
N ARG A 333 29.81 -8.37 -15.17
CA ARG A 333 29.55 -6.92 -14.99
C ARG A 333 28.59 -6.64 -13.82
N GLN A 334 28.30 -7.64 -13.00
CA GLN A 334 27.31 -7.56 -11.94
C GLN A 334 27.76 -8.38 -10.73
N HIS A 335 27.34 -7.98 -9.53
CA HIS A 335 27.64 -8.70 -8.31
C HIS A 335 26.35 -9.12 -7.62
N VAL A 336 26.43 -10.16 -6.79
CA VAL A 336 25.35 -10.50 -5.87
C VAL A 336 25.23 -9.39 -4.83
N GLN A 337 24.01 -8.96 -4.54
CA GLN A 337 23.76 -7.85 -3.62
C GLN A 337 22.69 -8.24 -2.61
N GLY A 338 22.98 -8.04 -1.33
CA GLY A 338 21.94 -8.02 -0.30
C GLY A 338 21.22 -6.70 -0.38
N VAL A 339 19.89 -6.73 -0.44
CA VAL A 339 19.05 -5.53 -0.61
C VAL A 339 17.85 -5.58 0.32
N GLY A 340 17.27 -4.42 0.59
CA GLY A 340 16.04 -4.34 1.34
C GLY A 340 15.50 -2.92 1.37
N TYR A 341 14.40 -2.73 2.09
CA TYR A 341 13.94 -1.41 2.47
C TYR A 341 13.29 -1.43 3.85
N LEU A 342 13.32 -0.28 4.51
CA LEU A 342 12.37 0.12 5.55
C LEU A 342 11.48 1.21 4.94
N ILE A 343 10.17 1.03 5.01
CA ILE A 343 9.19 1.99 4.49
C ILE A 343 8.32 2.50 5.64
N TRP A 344 7.95 3.78 5.55
CA TRP A 344 6.93 4.40 6.37
C TRP A 344 5.94 5.19 5.50
N GLU A 345 4.69 4.74 5.46
CA GLU A 345 3.54 5.46 4.89
C GLU A 345 3.02 6.43 5.96
N TYR A 346 3.32 7.72 5.79
CA TYR A 346 3.26 8.68 6.89
C TYR A 346 1.89 9.31 7.12
N LEU A 347 0.92 9.03 6.24
CA LEU A 347 -0.49 9.38 6.49
C LEU A 347 -1.21 8.31 7.29
N ASP A 348 -0.66 7.09 7.34
CA ASP A 348 -1.26 5.99 8.08
C ASP A 348 -0.82 6.03 9.54
N PRO A 349 -1.74 5.73 10.48
CA PRO A 349 -1.39 5.72 11.89
C PRO A 349 -0.33 4.65 12.19
N VAL A 350 0.72 5.03 12.93
CA VAL A 350 1.76 4.08 13.39
C VAL A 350 1.35 3.39 14.71
N ARG A 351 0.44 4.03 15.46
CA ARG A 351 -0.20 3.50 16.67
C ARG A 351 -1.65 3.99 16.73
N ALA A 352 -2.57 3.13 17.16
CA ALA A 352 -3.86 3.59 17.65
C ALA A 352 -3.61 4.54 18.83
N ALA A 353 -4.16 5.75 18.78
CA ALA A 353 -4.34 6.53 20.00
C ALA A 353 -5.23 5.69 20.97
N PRO A 354 -4.86 5.60 22.26
CA PRO A 354 -5.53 4.75 23.24
C PRO A 354 -7.01 5.09 23.43
#